data_AF-A0A3A9ZDQ6-F1
#
_entry.id   AF-A0A3A9ZDQ6-F1
#
_cell.length_a   1.000
_cell.length_b   1.000
_cell.length_c   1.000
_cell.angle_alpha   90.00
_cell.angle_beta   90.00
_cell.angle_gamma   90.00
#
_symmetry.space_group_name_H-M   'P 1'
#
loop_
_entity.id
_entity.type
_entity.pdbx_description
1 polymer ?
#
loop_
_entity_poly.entity_id
_entity_poly.type
_entity_poly.pdbx_seq_one_letter_code
_entity_poly.pdbx_strand_id
1 'polypeptide(L)'
;ADTRLVFTVGDPLPGNRNDCTAFPASGAEAACGEAMVVADGGYQGTSAIIPHRRRAGQEHLPDWKEEHNASHRRVRARVEHVFARMKTWKILRDCRRRGNGVYWAAIGVAHMHNLAHG
;
A
#
# COMPACT_ATOMS: atom_id res chain seq x y z
N ALA A 1 22.40 7.07 -2.59
CA ALA A 1 20.97 7.38 -2.44
C ALA A 1 20.42 6.44 -1.36
N ASP A 2 20.21 6.97 -0.17
CA ASP A 2 19.77 6.20 1.00
C ASP A 2 18.26 5.94 0.93
N THR A 3 17.84 5.05 0.05
CA THR A 3 16.48 4.53 0.08
C THR A 3 16.41 3.40 1.10
N ARG A 4 15.91 3.71 2.30
CA ARG A 4 15.57 2.69 3.31
C ARG A 4 14.23 2.06 2.93
N LEU A 5 14.23 0.76 2.66
CA LEU A 5 12.99 0.01 2.47
C LEU A 5 12.37 -0.23 3.85
N VAL A 6 11.36 0.57 4.19
CA VAL A 6 10.59 0.47 5.43
C VAL A 6 9.30 -0.30 5.13
N PHE A 7 9.07 -1.38 5.87
CA PHE A 7 7.79 -2.09 5.85
C PHE A 7 7.07 -1.82 7.17
N THR A 8 5.81 -1.38 7.11
CA THR A 8 4.95 -1.12 8.26
C THR A 8 3.63 -1.85 8.11
N VAL A 9 3.01 -2.21 9.23
CA VAL A 9 1.74 -2.93 9.30
C VAL A 9 0.86 -2.19 10.30
N GLY A 10 -0.25 -1.63 9.83
CA GLY A 10 -1.25 -1.01 10.69
C GLY A 10 -2.13 -2.03 11.40
N ASP A 11 -2.86 -1.56 12.41
CA ASP A 11 -3.80 -2.39 13.16
C ASP A 11 -4.92 -2.93 12.26
N PRO A 12 -5.34 -4.20 12.47
CA PRO A 12 -6.39 -4.81 11.67
C PRO A 12 -7.73 -4.12 11.94
N LEU A 13 -8.41 -3.71 10.87
CA LEU A 13 -9.73 -3.06 10.93
C LEU A 13 -10.82 -3.97 10.36
N PRO A 14 -12.10 -3.74 10.74
CA PRO A 14 -13.23 -4.42 10.10
C PRO A 14 -13.23 -4.24 8.57
N GLY A 15 -13.49 -5.32 7.84
CA GLY A 15 -13.39 -5.38 6.37
C GLY A 15 -14.45 -4.56 5.60
N ASN A 16 -15.23 -3.73 6.28
CA ASN A 16 -16.20 -2.80 5.68
C ASN A 16 -15.65 -1.36 5.56
N ARG A 17 -14.40 -1.11 5.95
CA ARG A 17 -13.72 0.18 5.79
C ARG A 17 -13.03 0.24 4.43
N ASN A 18 -13.21 1.35 3.72
CA ASN A 18 -12.44 1.63 2.52
C ASN A 18 -10.99 2.03 2.87
N ASP A 19 -10.09 1.95 1.90
CA ASP A 19 -8.67 2.17 2.14
C ASP A 19 -8.34 3.58 2.64
N CYS A 20 -9.04 4.62 2.16
CA CYS A 20 -8.83 5.98 2.65
C CYS A 20 -9.23 6.18 4.12
N THR A 21 -10.17 5.38 4.64
CA THR A 21 -10.49 5.38 6.09
C THR A 21 -9.53 4.48 6.84
N ALA A 22 -9.21 3.30 6.28
CA ALA A 22 -8.42 2.29 6.96
C ALA A 22 -6.96 2.71 7.14
N PHE A 23 -6.39 3.41 6.16
CA PHE A 23 -4.99 3.83 6.18
C PHE A 23 -4.62 4.72 7.38
N PRO A 24 -5.33 5.83 7.66
CA PRO A 24 -5.10 6.61 8.88
C PRO A 24 -5.55 5.85 10.14
N ALA A 25 -6.72 5.22 10.11
CA ALA A 25 -7.31 4.61 11.31
C ALA A 25 -6.52 3.41 11.84
N SER A 26 -5.75 2.74 10.98
CA SER A 26 -4.85 1.64 11.36
C SER A 26 -3.50 2.13 11.91
N GLY A 27 -3.23 3.43 11.90
CA GLY A 27 -1.94 4.01 12.28
C GLY A 27 -0.83 3.85 11.21
N ALA A 28 -1.11 3.18 10.08
CA ALA A 28 -0.14 2.97 9.02
C ALA A 28 0.34 4.29 8.41
N GLU A 29 -0.56 5.27 8.23
CA GLU A 29 -0.19 6.60 7.70
C GLU A 29 0.81 7.32 8.63
N ALA A 30 0.54 7.32 9.94
CA ALA A 30 1.45 7.92 10.92
C ALA A 30 2.81 7.21 10.95
N ALA A 31 2.83 5.88 10.80
CA ALA A 31 4.05 5.09 10.76
C ALA A 31 4.91 5.35 9.51
N CYS A 32 4.31 5.83 8.42
CA CYS A 32 5.06 6.25 7.23
C CYS A 32 5.84 7.56 7.45
N GLY A 33 5.46 8.39 8.42
CA GLY A 33 6.15 9.65 8.73
C GLY A 33 6.27 10.55 7.50
N GLU A 34 7.48 11.03 7.21
CA GLU A 34 7.78 11.89 6.05
C GLU A 34 8.06 11.09 4.76
N ALA A 35 7.90 9.77 4.78
CA ALA A 35 8.19 8.93 3.62
C ALA A 35 7.23 9.24 2.46
N MET A 36 7.77 9.17 1.24
CA MET A 36 6.96 9.23 0.03
C MET A 36 6.16 7.93 -0.11
N VAL A 37 4.85 7.99 0.16
CA VAL A 37 3.94 6.84 0.03
C VAL A 37 3.24 6.87 -1.31
N VAL A 38 3.37 5.79 -2.09
CA VAL A 38 2.65 5.62 -3.37
C VAL A 38 1.51 4.63 -3.18
N ALA A 39 0.28 5.04 -3.49
CA ALA A 39 -0.90 4.21 -3.28
C ALA A 39 -1.84 4.23 -4.49
N ASP A 40 -2.77 3.28 -4.55
CA ASP A 40 -3.81 3.28 -5.57
C ASP A 40 -4.87 4.38 -5.32
N GLY A 41 -5.80 4.56 -6.26
CA GLY A 41 -6.79 5.61 -6.15
C GLY A 41 -7.87 5.39 -5.06
N GLY A 42 -7.90 4.25 -4.38
CA GLY A 42 -8.75 3.99 -3.21
C GLY A 42 -8.32 4.79 -1.98
N TYR A 43 -7.08 5.27 -1.95
CA TYR A 43 -6.50 6.11 -0.91
C TYR A 43 -6.77 7.61 -1.14
N GLN A 44 -7.82 7.94 -1.89
CA GLN A 44 -8.16 9.33 -2.15
C GLN A 44 -8.46 10.09 -0.86
N GLY A 45 -7.81 11.23 -0.68
CA GLY A 45 -7.97 12.10 0.49
C GLY A 45 -6.96 11.83 1.62
N THR A 46 -6.01 10.91 1.43
CA THR A 46 -4.87 10.71 2.35
C THR A 46 -3.62 11.48 1.87
N SER A 47 -2.54 11.39 2.64
CA SER A 47 -1.22 11.94 2.25
C SER A 47 -0.53 11.19 1.10
N ALA A 48 -1.06 10.05 0.66
CA ALA A 48 -0.41 9.21 -0.34
C ALA A 48 -0.45 9.79 -1.76
N ILE A 49 0.61 9.55 -2.53
CA ILE A 49 0.68 9.84 -3.95
C ILE A 49 -0.17 8.82 -4.71
N ILE A 50 -1.32 9.29 -5.19
CA ILE A 50 -2.28 8.52 -5.98
C ILE A 50 -2.23 8.91 -7.46
N PRO A 51 -2.64 8.03 -8.39
CA PRO A 51 -2.65 8.37 -9.81
C PRO A 51 -3.64 9.52 -10.10
N HIS A 52 -3.28 10.38 -11.03
CA HIS A 52 -4.14 11.46 -11.50
C HIS A 52 -5.41 10.89 -12.13
N ARG A 53 -6.57 11.42 -11.75
CA ARG A 53 -7.88 11.08 -12.30
C ARG A 53 -8.39 12.17 -13.22
N ARG A 54 -9.14 11.78 -14.24
CA ARG A 54 -9.90 12.72 -15.08
C ARG A 54 -11.06 13.30 -14.27
N ARG A 55 -11.35 14.59 -14.48
CA ARG A 55 -12.55 15.23 -13.93
C ARG A 55 -13.77 14.91 -14.81
N ALA A 56 -14.97 15.08 -14.27
CA ALA A 56 -16.19 14.97 -15.06
C ALA A 56 -16.14 15.96 -16.24
N GLY A 57 -16.43 15.49 -17.45
CA GLY A 57 -16.34 16.28 -18.68
C GLY A 57 -14.92 16.44 -19.26
N GLN A 58 -13.89 15.87 -18.63
CA GLN A 58 -12.53 15.88 -19.16
C GLN A 58 -12.25 14.63 -19.99
N GLU A 59 -11.98 14.81 -21.28
CA GLU A 59 -11.72 13.70 -22.21
C GLU A 59 -10.34 13.05 -21.98
N HIS A 60 -9.30 13.88 -21.89
CA HIS A 60 -7.90 13.45 -21.74
C HIS A 60 -7.19 14.14 -20.57
N LEU A 61 -6.24 13.43 -19.96
CA LEU A 61 -5.28 14.05 -19.04
C LEU A 61 -4.17 14.72 -19.87
N PRO A 62 -3.60 15.85 -19.40
CA PRO A 62 -2.35 16.36 -19.94
C PRO A 62 -1.26 15.28 -19.98
N ASP A 63 -0.43 15.27 -21.02
CA ASP A 63 0.57 14.23 -21.29
C ASP A 63 1.48 13.93 -20.08
N TRP A 64 1.94 14.97 -19.38
CA TRP A 64 2.79 14.79 -18.19
C TRP A 64 2.09 14.03 -17.05
N LYS A 65 0.76 14.16 -16.91
CA LYS A 65 -0.02 13.38 -15.92
C LYS A 65 -0.19 11.93 -16.37
N GLU A 66 -0.32 11.70 -17.67
CA GLU A 66 -0.37 10.34 -18.22
C GLU A 66 0.96 9.61 -18.06
N GLU A 67 2.07 10.32 -18.31
CA GLU A 67 3.43 9.81 -18.10
C GLU A 67 3.67 9.51 -16.62
N HIS A 68 3.29 10.42 -15.71
CA HIS A 68 3.38 10.17 -14.27
C HIS A 68 2.52 8.95 -13.86
N ASN A 69 1.29 8.84 -14.39
CA ASN A 69 0.44 7.67 -14.16
C ASN A 69 1.05 6.37 -14.74
N ALA A 70 1.84 6.44 -15.81
CA ALA A 70 2.55 5.28 -16.36
C ALA A 70 3.67 4.82 -15.42
N SER A 71 4.44 5.75 -14.86
CA SER A 71 5.42 5.45 -13.81
C SER A 71 4.74 4.83 -12.57
N HIS A 72 3.64 5.44 -12.11
CA HIS A 72 2.84 4.94 -10.99
C HIS A 72 2.36 3.51 -11.21
N ARG A 73 1.79 3.22 -12.40
CA ARG A 73 1.35 1.86 -12.79
C ARG A 73 2.49 0.84 -12.77
N ARG A 74 3.71 1.21 -13.19
CA ARG A 74 4.87 0.30 -13.16
C ARG A 74 5.26 -0.08 -11.74
N VAL A 75 5.24 0.87 -10.81
CA VAL A 75 5.51 0.61 -9.38
C VAL A 75 4.43 -0.31 -8.81
N ARG A 76 3.15 0.05 -9.02
CA ARG A 76 2.02 -0.75 -8.54
C ARG A 76 2.00 -2.17 -9.07
N ALA A 77 2.30 -2.38 -10.35
CA ALA A 77 2.31 -3.71 -10.95
C ALA A 77 3.29 -4.65 -10.22
N ARG A 78 4.43 -4.15 -9.73
CA ARG A 78 5.39 -4.97 -8.96
C ARG A 78 4.79 -5.42 -7.63
N VAL A 79 4.13 -4.50 -6.92
CA VAL A 79 3.46 -4.78 -5.63
C VAL A 79 2.29 -5.76 -5.83
N GLU A 80 1.47 -5.53 -6.86
CA GLU A 80 0.35 -6.39 -7.20
C GLU A 80 0.78 -7.82 -7.55
N HIS A 81 1.91 -8.00 -8.24
CA HIS A 81 2.47 -9.34 -8.49
C HIS A 81 2.84 -10.08 -7.20
N VAL A 82 3.38 -9.38 -6.19
CA VAL A 82 3.68 -9.98 -4.88
C VAL A 82 2.39 -10.41 -4.19
N PHE A 83 1.39 -9.52 -4.13
CA PHE A 83 0.09 -9.87 -3.54
C PHE A 83 -0.61 -10.99 -4.31
N ALA A 84 -0.52 -11.02 -5.64
CA ALA A 84 -1.08 -12.09 -6.46
C ALA A 84 -0.46 -13.44 -6.08
N ARG A 85 0.87 -13.52 -5.95
CA ARG A 85 1.56 -14.73 -5.48
C ARG A 85 1.08 -15.14 -4.08
N MET A 86 1.02 -14.21 -3.14
CA MET A 86 0.54 -14.51 -1.77
C MET A 86 -0.90 -15.05 -1.75
N LYS A 87 -1.77 -14.52 -2.63
CA LYS A 87 -3.14 -15.01 -2.81
C LYS A 87 -3.17 -16.40 -3.44
N THR A 88 -2.39 -16.63 -4.51
CA THR A 88 -2.28 -17.92 -5.21
C THR A 88 -1.85 -19.04 -4.27
N TRP A 89 -0.84 -18.79 -3.43
CA TRP A 89 -0.34 -19.76 -2.45
C TRP A 89 -1.21 -19.87 -1.19
N LYS A 90 -2.37 -19.20 -1.13
CA LYS A 90 -3.31 -19.18 0.01
C LYS A 90 -2.70 -18.66 1.32
N ILE A 91 -1.53 -18.04 1.29
CA ILE A 91 -0.83 -17.51 2.48
C ILE A 91 -1.76 -16.59 3.29
N LEU A 92 -2.37 -15.61 2.62
CA LEU A 92 -3.30 -14.68 3.28
C LEU A 92 -4.53 -15.39 3.86
N ARG A 93 -5.04 -16.42 3.19
CA ARG A 93 -6.21 -17.19 3.64
C ARG A 93 -5.88 -17.98 4.89
N ASP A 94 -4.73 -18.64 4.89
CA ASP A 94 -4.31 -19.51 5.99
C ASP A 94 -3.92 -18.70 7.22
N CYS A 95 -3.25 -17.56 7.02
CA CYS A 95 -3.00 -16.59 8.09
C CYS A 95 -4.29 -15.99 8.65
N ARG A 96 -5.28 -15.63 7.81
CA ARG A 96 -6.55 -15.04 8.25
C ARG A 96 -7.37 -16.01 9.10
N ARG A 97 -7.30 -17.31 8.83
CA ARG A 97 -7.99 -18.33 9.62
C ARG A 97 -7.46 -18.47 11.05
N ARG A 98 -6.31 -17.87 11.36
CA ARG A 98 -5.67 -17.90 12.68
C ARG A 98 -5.87 -16.58 13.46
N GLY A 99 -7.01 -15.91 13.27
CA GLY A 99 -7.26 -14.59 13.88
C GLY A 99 -6.28 -13.54 13.37
N ASN A 100 -5.49 -12.95 14.27
CA ASN A 100 -4.46 -11.95 13.94
C ASN A 100 -3.22 -12.52 13.23
N GLY A 101 -3.29 -13.74 12.70
CA GLY A 101 -2.14 -14.42 12.08
C GLY A 101 -1.52 -13.67 10.90
N VAL A 102 -2.31 -12.92 10.12
CA VAL A 102 -1.77 -12.05 9.04
C VAL A 102 -0.94 -10.91 9.63
N TYR A 103 -1.47 -10.26 10.67
CA TYR A 103 -0.83 -9.13 11.34
C TYR A 103 0.51 -9.54 11.96
N TRP A 104 0.54 -10.62 12.75
CA TRP A 104 1.78 -11.08 13.38
C TRP A 104 2.83 -11.56 12.38
N ALA A 105 2.41 -12.25 11.31
CA ALA A 105 3.34 -12.66 10.25
C ALA A 105 3.93 -11.44 9.53
N ALA A 106 3.09 -10.45 9.21
CA ALA A 106 3.54 -9.24 8.54
C ALA A 106 4.45 -8.39 9.44
N ILE A 107 4.13 -8.21 10.72
CA ILE A 107 5.01 -7.53 11.68
C ILE A 107 6.33 -8.27 11.84
N GLY A 108 6.31 -9.60 11.93
CA GLY A 108 7.55 -10.39 12.01
C GLY A 108 8.46 -10.14 10.82
N VAL A 109 7.91 -10.15 9.60
CA VAL A 109 8.65 -9.80 8.38
C VAL A 109 9.14 -8.35 8.42
N ALA A 110 8.29 -7.39 8.84
CA ALA A 110 8.66 -5.98 8.98
C ALA A 110 9.85 -5.79 9.93
N HIS A 111 9.78 -6.41 11.11
CA HIS A 111 10.82 -6.29 12.11
C HIS A 111 12.14 -6.86 11.61
N MET A 112 12.13 -8.09 11.06
CA MET A 112 13.34 -8.71 10.51
C MET A 112 13.96 -7.86 9.40
N HIS A 113 13.14 -7.32 8.50
CA HIS A 113 13.60 -6.46 7.41
C HIS A 113 14.21 -5.15 7.94
N ASN A 114 13.55 -4.52 8.91
CA ASN A 114 14.04 -3.26 9.49
C ASN A 114 15.33 -3.44 10.32
N LEU A 115 15.55 -4.63 10.91
CA LEU A 115 16.79 -5.00 11.59
C LEU A 115 17.95 -5.27 10.61
N ALA A 116 17.66 -5.88 9.45
CA ALA A 116 18.68 -6.15 8.43
C ALA A 116 19.19 -4.89 7.71
N HIS A 117 18.50 -3.76 7.89
CA HIS A 117 18.84 -2.46 7.31
C HIS A 117 19.02 -1.36 8.39
N GLY A 118 19.31 -1.78 9.63
CA GLY A 118 19.62 -0.90 10.76
C GLY A 118 21.11 -0.85 11.05
#